data_AF-A0A0A1WPG3-F1
#
_entry.id   AF-A0A0A1WPG3-F1
#
_cell.length_a   1.000
_cell.length_b   1.000
_cell.length_c   1.000
_cell.angle_alpha   90.00
_cell.angle_beta   90.00
_cell.angle_gamma   90.00
#
_symmetry.space_group_name_H-M   'P 1'
#
loop_
_entity.id
_entity.type
_entity.pdbx_description
1 polymer ?
#
loop_
_entity_poly.entity_id
_entity_poly.type
_entity_poly.pdbx_seq_one_letter_code
_entity_poly.pdbx_strand_id
1 'polypeptide(L)'
;MCRRTSAYGECNRGTAGFAYVGGACVVNKRLEKVNSVAIIEDTGGFSGIIVAAHEVGHLLGAVHDGSPPPSYLGGPGAQRCRWEDGYIMSDLRHTERGFRWSPCTIQSFHHFLNGDTATCLHNAPHEDSALGRALPGTLLSLDAQCRRDRGTYACFKDERVCAQLFCFDAQTGYCVAYRPAAEGSTCGSGLTCLDGRCTPLTSNVIPAYRSYNG
;
A
#
# COMPACT_ATOMS: atom_id res chain seq x y z
N MET A 1 3.03 12.08 9.28
CA MET A 1 4.29 12.44 8.59
C MET A 1 4.15 13.82 7.97
N CYS A 2 5.25 14.55 7.72
CA CYS A 2 5.17 15.95 7.29
C CYS A 2 6.15 16.25 6.15
N ARG A 3 5.64 16.50 4.94
CA ARG A 3 6.46 17.08 3.86
C ARG A 3 6.38 18.60 3.95
N ARG A 4 7.54 19.24 4.16
CA ARG A 4 7.65 20.70 4.26
C ARG A 4 7.34 21.34 2.90
N THR A 5 6.31 22.18 2.83
CA THR A 5 5.85 22.81 1.57
C THR A 5 6.40 24.21 1.35
N SER A 6 6.88 24.88 2.41
CA SER A 6 7.49 26.21 2.33
C SER A 6 8.63 26.40 3.35
N ALA A 7 9.40 27.48 3.22
CA ALA A 7 10.43 27.85 4.20
C ALA A 7 9.86 28.11 5.61
N TYR A 8 8.55 28.33 5.74
CA TYR A 8 7.85 28.65 6.98
C TYR A 8 7.16 27.44 7.65
N GLY A 9 7.44 26.21 7.19
CA GLY A 9 7.05 25.01 7.94
C GLY A 9 5.60 24.55 7.76
N GLU A 10 4.90 25.01 6.72
CA GLU A 10 3.57 24.47 6.41
C GLU A 10 3.66 22.99 6.02
N CYS A 11 2.85 22.20 6.72
CA CYS A 11 2.91 20.76 6.74
C CYS A 11 1.81 20.15 5.87
N ASN A 12 2.17 19.37 4.85
CA ASN A 12 1.17 18.54 4.18
C ASN A 12 0.78 17.37 5.09
N ARG A 13 -0.41 17.45 5.69
CA ARG A 13 -0.98 16.40 6.56
C ARG A 13 -1.53 15.19 5.78
N GLY A 14 -1.51 15.22 4.45
CA GLY A 14 -1.94 14.12 3.58
C GLY A 14 -0.86 13.08 3.28
N THR A 15 0.40 13.33 3.66
CA THR A 15 1.49 12.39 3.44
C THR A 15 1.47 11.29 4.51
N ALA A 16 1.16 10.06 4.11
CA ALA A 16 1.14 8.88 4.98
C ALA A 16 2.41 8.02 4.87
N GLY A 17 3.28 8.28 3.88
CA GLY A 17 4.51 7.54 3.67
C GLY A 17 5.53 8.33 2.85
N PHE A 18 6.77 7.83 2.83
CA PHE A 18 7.85 8.38 2.03
C PHE A 18 8.88 7.31 1.67
N ALA A 19 9.24 7.24 0.38
CA ALA A 19 10.33 6.44 -0.15
C ALA A 19 11.04 7.13 -1.31
N TYR A 20 12.27 6.66 -1.60
CA TYR A 20 13.02 7.08 -2.78
C TYR A 20 12.66 6.21 -3.98
N VAL A 21 12.36 6.83 -5.12
CA VAL A 21 12.11 6.08 -6.36
C VAL A 21 13.40 5.38 -6.82
N GLY A 22 13.35 4.06 -6.95
CA GLY A 22 14.51 3.22 -7.31
C GLY A 22 15.54 3.08 -6.19
N GLY A 23 15.16 3.33 -4.93
CA GLY A 23 16.06 3.34 -3.78
C GLY A 23 16.50 1.97 -3.25
N ALA A 24 15.86 0.87 -3.64
CA ALA A 24 15.95 -0.43 -2.94
C ALA A 24 17.38 -0.98 -2.70
N CYS A 25 18.34 -0.69 -3.59
CA CYS A 25 19.73 -1.14 -3.43
C CYS A 25 20.74 0.02 -3.37
N VAL A 26 20.26 1.26 -3.21
CA VAL A 26 21.13 2.43 -3.26
C VAL A 26 21.66 2.77 -1.87
N VAL A 27 22.92 2.39 -1.64
CA VAL A 27 23.70 2.72 -0.44
C VAL A 27 24.96 3.49 -0.85
N ASN A 28 25.08 4.74 -0.43
CA ASN A 28 26.25 5.56 -0.67
C ASN A 28 27.11 5.64 0.61
N LYS A 29 28.12 4.78 0.69
CA LYS A 29 29.04 4.71 1.84
C LYS A 29 29.87 5.99 2.03
N ARG A 30 30.20 6.71 0.94
CA ARG A 30 31.00 7.95 0.99
C ARG A 30 30.21 9.11 1.57
N LEU A 31 28.92 9.20 1.25
CA LEU A 31 28.04 10.25 1.74
C LEU A 31 27.26 9.85 2.99
N GLU A 32 27.48 8.64 3.51
CA GLU A 32 26.74 8.05 4.63
C GLU A 32 25.21 8.11 4.42
N LYS A 33 24.76 7.85 3.17
CA LYS A 33 23.35 7.90 2.78
C LYS A 33 22.84 6.52 2.38
N VAL A 34 21.67 6.17 2.91
CA VAL A 34 20.90 4.98 2.51
C VAL A 34 19.59 5.47 1.91
N ASN A 35 19.37 5.15 0.63
CA ASN A 35 18.10 5.42 -0.03
C ASN A 35 17.19 4.18 -0.05
N SER A 36 17.70 3.02 0.37
CA SER A 36 16.92 1.80 0.61
C SER A 36 16.14 1.92 1.92
N VAL A 37 15.21 2.87 1.95
CA VAL A 37 14.37 3.16 3.10
C VAL A 37 13.01 3.66 2.65
N ALA A 38 11.98 3.09 3.25
CA ALA A 38 10.62 3.58 3.21
C ALA A 38 10.17 3.86 4.65
N ILE A 39 9.43 4.96 4.85
CA ILE A 39 8.82 5.31 6.13
C ILE A 39 7.32 5.33 5.91
N ILE A 40 6.58 4.75 6.85
CA ILE A 40 5.12 4.66 6.80
C ILE A 40 4.55 5.14 8.13
N GLU A 41 3.50 5.95 8.05
CA GLU A 41 2.65 6.26 9.18
C GLU A 41 1.54 5.21 9.28
N ASP A 42 1.51 4.51 10.41
CA ASP A 42 0.45 3.57 10.75
C ASP A 42 -0.10 3.90 12.14
N THR A 43 -1.42 3.85 12.26
CA THR A 43 -2.18 4.08 13.48
C THR A 43 -2.45 2.80 14.26
N GLY A 44 -1.96 1.65 13.76
CA GLY A 44 -2.19 0.33 14.35
C GLY A 44 -3.57 -0.26 14.02
N GLY A 45 -4.31 0.38 13.11
CA GLY A 45 -5.60 -0.09 12.57
C GLY A 45 -5.49 -0.77 11.20
N PHE A 46 -4.26 -1.06 10.75
CA PHE A 46 -3.92 -1.62 9.43
C PHE A 46 -4.08 -0.67 8.23
N SER A 47 -4.35 0.61 8.50
CA SER A 47 -4.41 1.67 7.49
C SER A 47 -3.07 1.87 6.75
N GLY A 48 -1.96 1.54 7.39
CA GLY A 48 -0.61 1.62 6.83
C GLY A 48 -0.25 0.52 5.82
N ILE A 49 -1.01 -0.57 5.68
CA ILE A 49 -0.60 -1.73 4.84
C ILE A 49 -0.47 -1.33 3.36
N ILE A 50 -1.51 -0.71 2.79
CA ILE A 50 -1.48 -0.28 1.38
C ILE A 50 -0.49 0.85 1.16
N VAL A 51 -0.25 1.69 2.17
CA VAL A 51 0.79 2.73 2.12
C VAL A 51 2.17 2.08 2.08
N ALA A 52 2.43 1.05 2.89
CA ALA A 52 3.68 0.30 2.84
C ALA A 52 3.90 -0.35 1.47
N ALA A 53 2.87 -0.94 0.88
CA ALA A 53 2.95 -1.42 -0.50
C ALA A 53 3.33 -0.29 -1.46
N HIS A 54 2.64 0.86 -1.41
CA HIS A 54 2.93 2.03 -2.23
C HIS A 54 4.40 2.48 -2.12
N GLU A 55 4.92 2.63 -0.90
CA GLU A 55 6.30 3.07 -0.68
C GLU A 55 7.33 2.02 -1.15
N VAL A 56 7.03 0.73 -1.00
CA VAL A 56 7.85 -0.34 -1.58
C VAL A 56 7.82 -0.26 -3.12
N GLY A 57 6.67 0.08 -3.71
CA GLY A 57 6.54 0.34 -5.14
C GLY A 57 7.51 1.42 -5.61
N HIS A 58 7.62 2.52 -4.87
CA HIS A 58 8.64 3.54 -5.13
C HIS A 58 10.06 2.98 -5.06
N LEU A 59 10.42 2.25 -4.00
CA LEU A 59 11.77 1.65 -3.88
C LEU A 59 12.14 0.76 -5.08
N LEU A 60 11.14 0.09 -5.67
CA LEU A 60 11.27 -0.75 -6.87
C LEU A 60 11.14 0.02 -8.20
N GLY A 61 11.27 1.34 -8.16
CA GLY A 61 11.36 2.19 -9.35
C GLY A 61 10.04 2.69 -9.92
N ALA A 62 8.89 2.38 -9.29
CA ALA A 62 7.62 2.92 -9.73
C ALA A 62 7.47 4.41 -9.36
N VAL A 63 6.89 5.18 -10.26
CA VAL A 63 6.39 6.53 -9.99
C VAL A 63 4.88 6.49 -9.78
N HIS A 64 4.30 7.61 -9.33
CA HIS A 64 2.85 7.76 -9.30
C HIS A 64 2.24 7.59 -10.70
N ASP A 65 1.07 6.98 -10.78
CA ASP A 65 0.33 6.89 -12.05
C ASP A 65 0.09 8.32 -12.60
N GLY A 66 0.34 8.50 -13.89
CA GLY A 66 0.30 9.80 -14.57
C GLY A 66 1.64 10.53 -14.61
N SER A 67 2.65 10.08 -13.85
CA SER A 67 3.94 10.77 -13.76
C SER A 67 4.94 10.31 -14.85
N PRO A 68 5.85 11.20 -15.31
CA PRO A 68 6.97 10.82 -16.17
C PRO A 68 8.03 9.99 -15.42
N PRO A 69 8.92 9.28 -16.13
CA PRO A 69 10.04 8.60 -15.51
C PRO A 69 11.01 9.59 -14.83
N PRO A 70 11.70 9.20 -13.75
CA PRO A 70 12.76 10.02 -13.16
C PRO A 70 13.96 10.08 -14.11
N SER A 71 14.53 11.26 -14.34
CA SER A 71 15.66 11.43 -15.27
C SER A 71 16.90 10.61 -14.90
N TYR A 72 17.13 10.38 -13.60
CA TYR A 72 18.28 9.62 -13.10
C TYR A 72 18.09 8.10 -13.15
N LEU A 73 16.85 7.62 -13.21
CA LEU A 73 16.53 6.19 -13.26
C LEU A 73 16.18 5.75 -14.67
N GLY A 74 15.59 6.64 -15.47
CA GLY A 74 15.03 6.31 -16.78
C GLY A 74 13.75 5.47 -16.66
N GLY A 75 13.54 4.60 -17.65
CA GLY A 75 12.42 3.66 -17.66
C GLY A 75 11.11 4.21 -18.25
N PRO A 76 10.03 3.44 -18.14
CA PRO A 76 8.77 3.71 -18.83
C PRO A 76 7.93 4.84 -18.20
N GLY A 77 8.19 5.17 -16.93
CA GLY A 77 7.31 6.05 -16.14
C GLY A 77 5.88 5.50 -16.04
N ALA A 78 4.91 6.38 -15.82
CA ALA A 78 3.50 5.99 -15.70
C ALA A 78 2.50 6.95 -16.36
N GLN A 79 2.95 7.79 -17.31
CA GLN A 79 2.08 8.76 -18.00
C GLN A 79 0.87 8.14 -18.72
N ARG A 80 0.95 6.86 -19.10
CA ARG A 80 -0.15 6.14 -19.77
C ARG A 80 -1.19 5.58 -18.82
N CYS A 81 -0.89 5.50 -17.52
CA CYS A 81 -1.83 5.05 -16.49
C CYS A 81 -2.37 6.28 -15.78
N ARG A 82 -3.69 6.46 -15.78
CA ARG A 82 -4.28 7.69 -15.22
C ARG A 82 -4.30 7.60 -13.70
N TRP A 83 -4.03 8.71 -13.03
CA TRP A 83 -4.11 8.80 -11.58
C TRP A 83 -5.51 8.41 -11.06
N GLU A 84 -6.56 8.74 -11.81
CA GLU A 84 -7.96 8.48 -11.45
C GLU A 84 -8.37 7.01 -11.61
N ASP A 85 -7.54 6.17 -12.26
CA ASP A 85 -7.84 4.74 -12.34
C ASP A 85 -7.68 4.03 -10.98
N GLY A 86 -7.03 4.66 -9.99
CA GLY A 86 -7.10 4.29 -8.58
C GLY A 86 -6.33 3.04 -8.18
N TYR A 87 -5.24 2.72 -8.90
CA TYR A 87 -4.31 1.65 -8.52
C TYR A 87 -3.43 2.04 -7.32
N ILE A 88 -2.63 1.11 -6.80
CA ILE A 88 -1.81 1.34 -5.59
C ILE A 88 -0.95 2.62 -5.68
N MET A 89 -0.40 2.93 -6.85
CA MET A 89 0.44 4.14 -7.06
C MET A 89 -0.35 5.45 -7.23
N SER A 90 -1.66 5.44 -7.00
CA SER A 90 -2.55 6.60 -6.87
C SER A 90 -3.08 6.70 -5.45
N ASP A 91 -3.44 7.90 -4.97
CA ASP A 91 -4.17 8.05 -3.70
C ASP A 91 -5.68 7.85 -3.81
N LEU A 92 -6.23 7.74 -5.02
CA LEU A 92 -7.66 7.54 -5.28
C LEU A 92 -8.06 6.05 -5.27
N ARG A 93 -7.65 5.34 -4.23
CA ARG A 93 -7.78 3.87 -4.06
C ARG A 93 -9.16 3.48 -3.54
N HIS A 94 -10.23 3.89 -4.23
CA HIS A 94 -11.61 3.75 -3.74
C HIS A 94 -12.33 2.47 -4.22
N THR A 95 -11.65 1.61 -4.97
CA THR A 95 -12.20 0.39 -5.58
C THR A 95 -11.24 -0.78 -5.39
N GLU A 96 -11.59 -1.97 -5.87
CA GLU A 96 -10.71 -3.15 -5.89
C GLU A 96 -9.40 -2.92 -6.63
N ARG A 97 -9.33 -1.90 -7.51
CA ARG A 97 -8.07 -1.52 -8.16
C ARG A 97 -7.03 -1.01 -7.17
N GLY A 98 -7.46 -0.47 -6.02
CA GLY A 98 -6.59 -0.05 -4.93
C GLY A 98 -5.75 -1.17 -4.30
N PHE A 99 -6.03 -2.42 -4.66
CA PHE A 99 -5.30 -3.63 -4.26
C PHE A 99 -4.42 -4.19 -5.38
N ARG A 100 -4.31 -3.47 -6.50
CA ARG A 100 -3.60 -3.92 -7.70
C ARG A 100 -2.59 -2.88 -8.16
N TRP A 101 -1.55 -3.38 -8.80
CA TRP A 101 -0.59 -2.56 -9.53
C TRP A 101 -1.16 -2.18 -10.90
N SER A 102 -0.91 -0.95 -11.34
CA SER A 102 -1.24 -0.56 -12.71
C SER A 102 -0.29 -1.27 -13.70
N PRO A 103 -0.68 -1.41 -14.99
CA PRO A 103 0.23 -1.92 -16.01
C PRO A 103 1.55 -1.12 -16.12
N CYS A 104 1.54 0.18 -15.78
CA CYS A 104 2.73 1.02 -15.79
C CYS A 104 3.64 0.73 -14.58
N THR A 105 3.06 0.49 -13.41
CA THR A 105 3.82 0.06 -12.23
C THR A 105 4.52 -1.28 -12.49
N ILE A 106 3.81 -2.25 -13.07
CA ILE A 106 4.40 -3.55 -13.44
C ILE A 106 5.56 -3.37 -14.42
N GLN A 107 5.41 -2.53 -15.45
CA GLN A 107 6.52 -2.22 -16.38
C GLN A 107 7.71 -1.55 -15.68
N SER A 108 7.45 -0.68 -14.70
CA SER A 108 8.50 -0.03 -13.91
C SER A 108 9.25 -1.05 -13.04
N PHE A 109 8.56 -2.00 -12.43
CA PHE A 109 9.19 -3.11 -11.70
C PHE A 109 10.06 -3.97 -12.62
N HIS A 110 9.56 -4.34 -13.80
CA HIS A 110 10.37 -5.06 -14.78
C HIS A 110 11.61 -4.27 -15.21
N HIS A 111 11.48 -2.95 -15.42
CA HIS A 111 12.61 -2.12 -15.77
C HIS A 111 13.66 -2.08 -14.65
N PHE A 112 13.24 -1.87 -13.40
CA PHE A 112 14.13 -1.79 -12.25
C PHE A 112 14.82 -3.13 -11.96
N LEU A 113 14.05 -4.23 -11.88
CA LEU A 113 14.56 -5.55 -11.52
C LEU A 113 15.49 -6.16 -12.58
N ASN A 114 15.39 -5.73 -13.84
CA ASN A 114 16.33 -6.12 -14.90
C ASN A 114 17.51 -5.14 -15.05
N GLY A 115 17.56 -4.09 -14.23
CA GLY A 115 18.66 -3.12 -14.22
C GLY A 115 19.78 -3.53 -13.26
N ASP A 116 21.01 -3.09 -13.54
CA ASP A 116 22.20 -3.37 -12.72
C ASP A 116 22.04 -2.88 -11.27
N THR A 117 21.16 -1.90 -11.04
CA THR A 117 20.89 -1.34 -9.72
C THR A 117 20.11 -2.27 -8.80
N ALA A 118 19.46 -3.35 -9.28
CA ALA A 118 18.61 -4.22 -8.46
C ALA A 118 19.34 -5.46 -7.91
N THR A 119 20.63 -5.60 -8.16
CA THR A 119 21.41 -6.83 -7.87
C THR A 119 21.36 -7.29 -6.42
N CYS A 120 21.13 -6.38 -5.45
CA CYS A 120 21.00 -6.72 -4.03
C CYS A 120 19.74 -7.51 -3.67
N LEU A 121 18.78 -7.65 -4.59
CA LEU A 121 17.50 -8.34 -4.38
C LEU A 121 17.50 -9.78 -4.93
N HIS A 122 18.60 -10.24 -5.53
CA HIS A 122 18.65 -11.55 -6.20
C HIS A 122 19.14 -12.69 -5.30
N ASN A 123 19.61 -12.40 -4.09
CA ASN A 123 19.95 -13.44 -3.12
C ASN A 123 18.72 -13.87 -2.30
N ALA A 124 18.72 -15.13 -1.85
CA ALA A 124 17.72 -15.60 -0.91
C ALA A 124 17.91 -14.92 0.47
N PRO A 125 16.82 -14.68 1.23
CA PRO A 125 16.92 -14.24 2.61
C PRO A 125 17.56 -15.34 3.47
N HIS A 126 18.27 -14.93 4.54
CA HIS A 126 18.92 -15.87 5.46
C HIS A 126 17.96 -16.48 6.51
N GLU A 127 16.80 -15.86 6.74
CA GLU A 127 15.79 -16.36 7.66
C GLU A 127 14.61 -17.01 6.91
N ASP A 128 14.34 -18.28 7.22
CA ASP A 128 13.24 -19.09 6.65
C ASP A 128 11.95 -19.01 7.48
N SER A 129 11.86 -18.09 8.44
CA SER A 129 10.66 -17.92 9.27
C SER A 129 9.55 -17.27 8.43
N ALA A 130 8.73 -18.11 7.80
CA ALA A 130 7.51 -17.65 7.16
C ALA A 130 6.66 -16.88 8.20
N LEU A 131 6.33 -15.63 7.88
CA LEU A 131 5.40 -14.84 8.69
C LEU A 131 4.07 -15.58 8.81
N GLY A 132 3.40 -15.39 9.95
CA GLY A 132 2.10 -15.99 10.23
C GLY A 132 1.11 -15.72 9.11
N ARG A 133 0.41 -16.77 8.65
CA ARG A 133 -0.51 -16.72 7.50
C ARG A 133 -1.94 -16.26 7.85
N ALA A 134 -2.12 -15.57 8.97
CA ALA A 134 -3.42 -15.06 9.38
C ALA A 134 -3.72 -13.75 8.64
N LEU A 135 -4.93 -13.62 8.11
CA LEU A 135 -5.37 -12.38 7.47
C LEU A 135 -5.58 -11.30 8.54
N PRO A 136 -5.05 -10.07 8.40
CA PRO A 136 -5.07 -9.09 9.49
C PRO A 136 -6.48 -8.71 9.98
N GLY A 137 -7.48 -8.77 9.10
CA GLY A 137 -8.89 -8.55 9.43
C GLY A 137 -9.51 -9.60 10.35
N THR A 138 -8.86 -10.75 10.56
CA THR A 138 -9.28 -11.72 11.60
C THR A 138 -8.74 -11.36 12.99
N LEU A 139 -7.80 -10.40 13.08
CA LEU A 139 -7.19 -9.97 14.34
C LEU A 139 -7.94 -8.78 14.95
N LEU A 140 -8.44 -7.86 14.11
CA LEU A 140 -9.19 -6.67 14.53
C LEU A 140 -10.50 -6.56 13.77
N SER A 141 -11.62 -6.44 14.50
CA SER A 141 -12.91 -6.11 13.90
C SER A 141 -12.90 -4.72 13.25
N LEU A 142 -13.87 -4.44 12.37
CA LEU A 142 -14.02 -3.12 11.73
C LEU A 142 -14.06 -1.97 12.75
N ASP A 143 -14.79 -2.14 13.86
CA ASP A 143 -14.83 -1.15 14.94
C ASP A 143 -13.49 -1.01 15.67
N ALA A 144 -12.72 -2.09 15.78
CA ALA A 144 -11.39 -2.04 16.39
C ALA A 144 -10.37 -1.34 15.48
N GLN A 145 -10.46 -1.54 14.16
CA GLN A 145 -9.68 -0.80 13.16
C GLN A 145 -9.97 0.71 13.26
N CYS A 146 -11.25 1.11 13.24
CA CYS A 146 -11.63 2.52 13.43
C CYS A 146 -11.25 3.10 14.80
N ARG A 147 -11.25 2.30 15.87
CA ARG A 147 -10.79 2.75 17.20
C ARG A 147 -9.30 3.07 17.21
N ARG A 148 -8.49 2.34 16.44
CA ARG A 148 -7.05 2.62 16.31
C ARG A 148 -6.81 3.85 15.43
N ASP A 149 -7.54 3.96 14.32
CA ASP A 149 -7.33 5.03 13.34
C ASP A 149 -7.88 6.39 13.79
N ARG A 150 -9.06 6.42 14.40
CA ARG A 150 -9.76 7.68 14.77
C ARG A 150 -10.32 7.71 16.18
N GLY A 151 -10.16 6.64 16.97
CA GLY A 151 -10.74 6.56 18.31
C GLY A 151 -12.26 6.32 18.32
N THR A 152 -12.84 5.91 17.18
CA THR A 152 -14.29 5.78 16.98
C THR A 152 -14.67 4.42 16.40
N TYR A 153 -15.88 4.27 15.84
CA TYR A 153 -16.42 3.02 15.33
C TYR A 153 -16.66 3.06 13.82
N ALA A 154 -16.86 1.88 13.22
CA ALA A 154 -17.16 1.76 11.79
C ALA A 154 -18.62 2.10 11.52
N CYS A 155 -18.87 2.97 10.54
CA CYS A 155 -20.21 3.40 10.18
C CYS A 155 -21.00 2.34 9.40
N PHE A 156 -20.31 1.55 8.59
CA PHE A 156 -20.88 0.51 7.75
C PHE A 156 -20.17 -0.82 7.99
N LYS A 157 -20.88 -1.93 7.74
CA LYS A 157 -20.41 -3.31 7.96
C LYS A 157 -20.84 -4.24 6.82
N ASP A 158 -21.00 -3.67 5.63
CA ASP A 158 -21.37 -4.34 4.39
C ASP A 158 -20.21 -4.29 3.38
N GLU A 159 -20.44 -4.69 2.14
CA GLU A 159 -19.43 -4.79 1.09
C GLU A 159 -18.58 -3.52 0.87
N ARG A 160 -19.11 -2.33 1.20
CA ARG A 160 -18.39 -1.07 1.03
C ARG A 160 -17.08 -1.03 1.79
N VAL A 161 -17.04 -1.69 2.96
CA VAL A 161 -15.86 -1.67 3.84
C VAL A 161 -14.62 -2.30 3.21
N CYS A 162 -14.80 -3.20 2.25
CA CYS A 162 -13.68 -3.90 1.62
C CYS A 162 -12.80 -2.98 0.78
N ALA A 163 -13.39 -1.99 0.11
CA ALA A 163 -12.63 -0.96 -0.61
C ALA A 163 -12.45 0.33 0.22
N GLN A 164 -13.42 0.65 1.08
CA GLN A 164 -13.43 1.89 1.87
C GLN A 164 -14.07 1.66 3.24
N LEU A 165 -13.24 1.57 4.29
CA LEU A 165 -13.71 1.62 5.68
C LEU A 165 -14.02 3.07 6.05
N PHE A 166 -15.29 3.31 6.40
CA PHE A 166 -15.77 4.59 6.91
C PHE A 166 -15.79 4.56 8.43
N CYS A 167 -15.01 5.44 9.05
CA CYS A 167 -14.98 5.62 10.49
C CYS A 167 -15.75 6.90 10.86
N PHE A 168 -16.52 6.85 11.93
CA PHE A 168 -17.19 8.04 12.45
C PHE A 168 -16.14 9.05 12.92
N ASP A 169 -16.30 10.34 12.64
CA ASP A 169 -15.43 11.38 13.16
C ASP A 169 -16.22 12.26 14.14
N ALA A 170 -15.90 12.16 15.43
CA ALA A 170 -16.61 12.89 16.47
C ALA A 170 -16.43 14.42 16.40
N GLN A 171 -15.37 14.91 15.75
CA GLN A 171 -15.13 16.35 15.59
C GLN A 171 -16.06 16.95 14.53
N THR A 172 -16.34 16.20 13.47
CA THR A 172 -17.16 16.69 12.34
C THR A 172 -18.60 16.16 12.37
N GLY A 173 -18.85 15.07 13.08
CA GLY A 173 -20.14 14.37 13.11
C GLY A 173 -20.42 13.52 11.87
N TYR A 174 -19.44 13.37 10.96
CA TYR A 174 -19.61 12.64 9.70
C TYR A 174 -18.80 11.34 9.66
N CYS A 175 -19.22 10.41 8.81
CA CYS A 175 -18.47 9.23 8.46
C CYS A 175 -17.45 9.56 7.37
N VAL A 176 -16.17 9.37 7.67
CA VAL A 176 -15.07 9.66 6.73
C VAL A 176 -14.42 8.37 6.26
N ALA A 177 -14.28 8.21 4.94
CA ALA A 177 -13.49 7.14 4.38
C ALA A 177 -12.00 7.40 4.64
N TYR A 178 -11.31 6.41 5.18
CA TYR A 178 -9.88 6.55 5.47
C TYR A 178 -9.02 5.61 4.60
N ARG A 179 -9.22 4.30 4.76
CA ARG A 179 -8.52 3.22 4.07
C ARG A 179 -9.47 2.02 3.92
N PRO A 180 -9.20 1.04 3.04
CA PRO A 180 -9.96 -0.20 3.04
C PRO A 180 -9.86 -0.92 4.40
N ALA A 181 -10.87 -1.72 4.72
CA ALA A 181 -10.77 -2.66 5.83
C ALA A 181 -9.67 -3.69 5.56
N ALA A 182 -9.02 -4.16 6.61
CA ALA A 182 -8.00 -5.19 6.48
C ALA A 182 -8.56 -6.46 5.83
N GLU A 183 -7.78 -7.08 4.94
CA GLU A 183 -8.11 -8.38 4.32
C GLU A 183 -8.50 -9.41 5.39
N GLY A 184 -9.57 -10.17 5.16
CA GLY A 184 -10.16 -11.09 6.14
C GLY A 184 -11.26 -10.48 7.02
N SER A 185 -11.50 -9.16 6.98
CA SER A 185 -12.57 -8.52 7.74
C SER A 185 -13.96 -9.00 7.30
N THR A 186 -14.87 -9.24 8.24
CA THR A 186 -16.27 -9.60 7.93
C THR A 186 -17.00 -8.44 7.26
N CYS A 187 -17.62 -8.69 6.11
CA CYS A 187 -18.44 -7.72 5.36
C CYS A 187 -19.89 -8.17 5.19
N GLY A 188 -20.29 -9.26 5.86
CA GLY A 188 -21.63 -9.83 5.83
C GLY A 188 -21.66 -11.21 6.46
N SER A 189 -22.85 -11.80 6.63
CA SER A 189 -22.97 -13.15 7.16
C SER A 189 -22.33 -14.17 6.21
N GLY A 190 -21.30 -14.87 6.66
CA GLY A 190 -20.56 -15.83 5.82
C GLY A 190 -19.66 -15.21 4.75
N LEU A 191 -19.42 -13.89 4.80
CA LEU A 191 -18.64 -13.16 3.80
C LEU A 191 -17.44 -12.43 4.42
N THR A 192 -16.35 -12.32 3.68
CA THR A 192 -15.11 -11.67 4.09
C THR A 192 -14.53 -10.79 2.96
N CYS A 193 -13.80 -9.74 3.35
CA CYS A 193 -13.10 -8.86 2.42
C CYS A 193 -11.84 -9.53 1.88
N LEU A 194 -11.77 -9.68 0.57
CA LEU A 194 -10.59 -10.10 -0.17
C LEU A 194 -10.43 -9.27 -1.44
N ASP A 195 -9.22 -8.75 -1.69
CA ASP A 195 -8.87 -7.92 -2.84
C ASP A 195 -9.88 -6.79 -3.10
N GLY A 196 -10.33 -6.13 -2.03
CA GLY A 196 -11.30 -5.03 -2.10
C GLY A 196 -12.75 -5.46 -2.40
N ARG A 197 -13.06 -6.76 -2.37
CA ARG A 197 -14.40 -7.30 -2.63
C ARG A 197 -14.93 -8.10 -1.45
N CYS A 198 -16.25 -8.08 -1.26
CA CYS A 198 -16.93 -8.93 -0.29
C CYS A 198 -17.21 -10.30 -0.93
N THR A 199 -16.54 -11.34 -0.44
CA THR A 199 -16.56 -12.69 -1.04
C THR A 199 -16.99 -13.73 -0.02
N PRO A 200 -17.58 -14.87 -0.43
CA PRO A 200 -17.85 -15.96 0.48
C PRO A 200 -16.59 -16.42 1.21
N LEU A 201 -16.74 -16.79 2.48
CA LEU A 201 -15.69 -17.44 3.26
C LEU A 201 -15.19 -18.68 2.51
N THR A 202 -14.08 -18.53 1.80
CA THR A 202 -13.29 -19.67 1.32
C THR A 202 -12.56 -20.22 2.54
N SER A 203 -12.56 -21.54 2.73
CA SER A 203 -11.82 -22.19 3.82
C SER A 203 -10.41 -21.58 3.94
N ASN A 204 -9.93 -21.29 5.16
CA ASN A 204 -8.68 -20.61 5.58
C ASN A 204 -7.35 -21.08 4.93
N VAL A 205 -7.35 -21.35 3.64
CA VAL A 205 -6.24 -21.83 2.83
C VAL A 205 -6.02 -20.75 1.80
N ILE A 206 -5.04 -19.88 2.08
CA ILE A 206 -4.42 -19.04 1.06
C ILE A 206 -4.07 -20.00 -0.09
N PRO A 207 -4.61 -19.83 -1.31
CA PRO A 207 -4.21 -20.65 -2.44
C PRO A 207 -2.70 -20.57 -2.56
N ALA A 208 -2.01 -21.70 -2.46
CA ALA A 208 -0.58 -21.77 -2.68
C ALA A 208 -0.28 -21.03 -3.99
N TYR A 209 0.64 -20.07 -3.93
CA TYR A 209 1.16 -19.37 -5.09
C TYR A 209 1.45 -20.43 -6.16
N ARG A 210 0.71 -20.40 -7.28
CA ARG A 210 1.02 -21.26 -8.43
C ARG A 210 2.38 -20.80 -8.92
N SER A 211 3.42 -21.56 -8.57
CA SER A 211 4.72 -21.46 -9.22
C SER A 211 4.49 -21.61 -10.72
N TYR A 212 4.65 -20.51 -11.45
CA TYR A 212 4.87 -20.59 -12.88
C TYR A 212 6.24 -21.23 -13.07
N ASN A 213 6.25 -22.55 -13.27
CA ASN A 213 7.36 -23.23 -13.91
C ASN A 213 7.34 -22.81 -15.38
N GLY A 214 8.27 -21.93 -15.76
CA GLY A 214 8.70 -21.69 -17.13
C GLY A 214 10.18 -21.98 -17.21
#